data_AF-A0A1V4MXA9-F1
#
_entry.id   AF-A0A1V4MXA9-F1
#
_cell.length_a   1.000
_cell.length_b   1.000
_cell.length_c   1.000
_cell.angle_alpha   90.00
_cell.angle_beta   90.00
_cell.angle_gamma   90.00
#
_symmetry.space_group_name_H-M   'P 1'
#
loop_
_entity.id
_entity.type
_entity.pdbx_description
1 polymer ?
#
loop_
_entity_poly.entity_id
_entity_poly.type
_entity_poly.pdbx_seq_one_letter_code
_entity_poly.pdbx_strand_id
1 'polypeptide(L)'
;MNAVSDRLKQVLEEVAACFDGVPGAKGGSSATPEKHDEILSDSGHPYSGFAEQKKLGSCAGTYRGRPVSVSFHRGSELTISIRSSAPCLFRIVRNTLGARLNILGGRRVLSEDQVFDQSFIIRVSGGCGLDSFFQRSDVTSVMNGLMPFYSLNSKPGSMVLASDFDEYTVRPDQITGRLETLAALADTLEEATADSIARGDGGVLISDAE
;
A
#
# COMPACT_ATOMS: atom_id res chain seq x y z
N MET A 1 17.27 -25.10 14.54
CA MET A 1 17.13 -24.32 13.29
C MET A 1 15.68 -24.39 12.87
N ASN A 2 15.00 -23.25 12.73
CA ASN A 2 13.55 -23.21 12.48
C ASN A 2 13.27 -23.26 10.98
N ALA A 3 12.83 -24.41 10.46
CA ALA A 3 12.47 -24.62 9.05
C ALA A 3 11.51 -23.56 8.48
N VAL A 4 10.66 -23.01 9.35
CA VAL A 4 9.74 -21.89 9.05
C VAL A 4 10.49 -20.62 8.62
N SER A 5 11.59 -20.27 9.30
CA SER A 5 12.41 -19.11 8.93
C SER A 5 13.11 -19.32 7.59
N ASP A 6 13.47 -20.56 7.26
CA ASP A 6 14.14 -20.89 6.01
C ASP A 6 13.15 -20.89 4.83
N ARG A 7 11.89 -21.30 5.05
CA ARG A 7 10.83 -21.19 4.04
C ARG A 7 10.59 -19.73 3.65
N LEU A 8 10.47 -18.80 4.60
CA LEU A 8 10.27 -17.39 4.29
C LEU A 8 11.44 -16.78 3.52
N LYS A 9 12.68 -17.18 3.85
CA LYS A 9 13.86 -16.76 3.08
C LYS A 9 13.79 -17.26 1.64
N GLN A 10 13.46 -18.53 1.44
CA GLN A 10 13.29 -19.10 0.10
C GLN A 10 12.24 -18.34 -0.71
N VAL A 11 11.08 -18.04 -0.11
CA VAL A 11 10.04 -17.26 -0.78
C VAL A 11 10.56 -15.86 -1.15
N LEU A 12 11.27 -15.18 -0.26
CA LEU A 12 11.86 -13.87 -0.55
C LEU A 12 12.91 -13.92 -1.67
N GLU A 13 13.73 -14.97 -1.72
CA GLU A 13 14.72 -15.18 -2.79
C GLU A 13 14.04 -15.39 -4.14
N GLU A 14 12.99 -16.22 -4.19
CA GLU A 14 12.19 -16.46 -5.39
C GLU A 14 11.45 -15.20 -5.85
N VAL A 15 10.88 -14.40 -4.92
CA VAL A 15 10.26 -13.10 -5.24
C VAL A 15 11.30 -12.10 -5.75
N ALA A 16 12.46 -12.02 -5.11
CA ALA A 16 13.53 -11.12 -5.53
C ALA A 16 14.07 -11.47 -6.92
N ALA A 17 14.06 -12.76 -7.30
CA ALA A 17 14.43 -13.20 -8.63
C ALA A 17 13.43 -12.73 -9.72
N CYS A 18 12.21 -12.37 -9.35
CA CYS A 18 11.21 -11.78 -10.26
C CYS A 18 11.38 -10.26 -10.46
N PHE A 19 12.29 -9.61 -9.75
CA PHE A 19 12.57 -8.19 -9.94
C PHE A 19 13.42 -7.95 -11.19
N ASP A 20 13.33 -6.74 -11.75
CA ASP A 20 14.08 -6.35 -12.93
C ASP A 20 15.58 -6.32 -12.60
N GLY A 21 16.33 -7.30 -13.13
CA GLY A 21 17.79 -7.41 -12.99
C GLY A 21 18.23 -8.17 -11.73
N VAL A 22 19.16 -9.11 -11.92
CA VAL A 22 19.78 -9.96 -10.87
C VAL A 22 21.31 -9.74 -10.92
N PRO A 23 22.10 -9.86 -9.83
CA PRO A 23 21.86 -9.61 -8.41
C PRO A 23 22.80 -8.50 -7.87
N GLY A 24 22.38 -7.69 -6.89
CA GLY A 24 23.36 -6.83 -6.21
C GLY A 24 22.80 -5.66 -5.43
N ALA A 25 22.10 -5.93 -4.33
CA ALA A 25 21.98 -4.94 -3.28
C ALA A 25 22.37 -5.56 -1.93
N LYS A 26 23.64 -5.95 -1.80
CA LYS A 26 24.33 -5.76 -0.51
C LYS A 26 24.49 -4.24 -0.33
N GLY A 27 23.41 -3.61 0.05
CA GLY A 27 23.35 -2.20 0.35
C GLY A 27 22.18 -2.04 1.30
N GLY A 28 22.49 -1.88 2.58
CA GLY A 28 21.51 -1.41 3.54
C GLY A 28 20.98 -0.09 3.03
N SER A 29 19.83 -0.13 2.35
CA SER A 29 19.14 1.08 1.94
C SER A 29 18.45 1.61 3.19
N SER A 30 19.12 2.54 3.83
CA SER A 30 18.54 3.44 4.82
C SER A 30 17.57 4.39 4.10
N ALA A 31 16.49 3.86 3.55
CA ALA A 31 15.26 4.62 3.46
C ALA A 31 14.64 4.57 4.86
N THR A 32 15.15 5.41 5.76
CA THR A 32 14.47 5.71 7.01
C THR A 32 13.11 6.31 6.67
N PRO A 33 12.00 5.79 7.22
CA PRO A 33 10.74 6.51 7.19
C PRO A 33 10.97 7.81 7.98
N GLU A 34 11.06 8.94 7.28
CA GLU A 34 11.09 10.24 7.95
C GLU A 34 9.77 10.42 8.70
N LYS A 35 9.85 10.35 10.04
CA LYS A 35 9.02 10.99 11.07
C LYS A 35 7.65 11.54 10.64
N HIS A 36 6.80 10.71 10.04
CA HIS A 36 5.37 10.95 9.89
C HIS A 36 4.57 9.73 10.39
N ASP A 37 5.07 9.14 11.49
CA ASP A 37 4.50 7.97 12.17
C ASP A 37 3.26 8.30 13.01
N GLU A 38 2.87 9.57 13.15
CA GLU A 38 1.63 9.90 13.87
C GLU A 38 0.36 9.48 13.11
N ILE A 39 0.47 9.09 11.83
CA ILE A 39 -0.68 8.67 11.01
C ILE A 39 -0.74 7.13 10.84
N LEU A 40 0.31 6.38 11.20
CA LEU A 40 0.49 4.98 10.76
C LEU A 40 0.15 3.88 11.78
N SER A 41 -0.14 4.19 13.05
CA SER A 41 -0.21 3.12 14.06
C SER A 41 -1.56 2.42 14.23
N ASP A 42 -2.58 2.75 13.43
CA ASP A 42 -3.92 2.18 13.68
C ASP A 42 -4.48 1.49 12.43
N SER A 43 -3.84 0.42 11.99
CA SER A 43 -4.33 -0.41 10.86
C SER A 43 -5.62 -1.20 11.19
N GLY A 44 -6.15 -1.06 12.41
CA GLY A 44 -7.28 -1.84 12.90
C GLY A 44 -6.95 -3.32 13.11
N HIS A 45 -5.72 -3.76 12.84
CA HIS A 45 -5.22 -5.06 13.24
C HIS A 45 -4.87 -5.01 14.73
N PRO A 46 -5.25 -6.01 15.55
CA PRO A 46 -4.99 -6.01 16.99
C PRO A 46 -3.50 -5.87 17.37
N TYR A 47 -2.59 -5.99 16.39
CA TYR A 47 -1.14 -5.88 16.55
C TYR A 47 -0.49 -4.66 15.87
N SER A 48 -1.25 -3.76 15.23
CA SER A 48 -0.66 -2.65 14.46
C SER A 48 -0.29 -1.41 15.26
N GLY A 49 -0.64 -1.36 16.55
CA GLY A 49 -0.18 -0.32 17.47
C GLY A 49 1.25 -0.52 17.97
N PHE A 50 1.89 -1.66 17.65
CA PHE A 50 3.26 -1.92 18.03
C PHE A 50 4.20 -1.50 16.89
N ALA A 51 4.75 -0.29 17.01
CA ALA A 51 5.79 0.27 16.12
C ALA A 51 7.08 -0.59 16.03
N GLU A 52 7.14 -1.74 16.69
CA GLU A 52 8.23 -2.71 16.64
C GLU A 52 7.73 -4.14 16.38
N GLN A 53 6.85 -4.34 15.40
CA GLN A 53 6.73 -5.70 14.85
C GLN A 53 8.08 -6.09 14.21
N LYS A 54 8.87 -6.90 14.95
CA LYS A 54 10.19 -7.35 14.51
C LYS A 54 10.06 -8.00 13.12
N LYS A 55 10.74 -7.42 12.12
CA LYS A 55 10.79 -7.98 10.77
C LYS A 55 11.36 -9.40 10.80
N LEU A 56 10.68 -10.33 10.14
CA LEU A 56 11.14 -11.72 9.96
C LEU A 56 12.08 -11.84 8.76
N GLY A 57 11.81 -11.07 7.71
CA GLY A 57 12.62 -10.98 6.51
C GLY A 57 12.06 -9.94 5.54
N SER A 58 12.90 -9.45 4.63
CA SER A 58 12.48 -8.48 3.61
C SER A 58 13.35 -8.60 2.36
N CYS A 59 12.77 -8.30 1.21
CA CYS A 59 13.50 -8.06 -0.04
C CYS A 59 13.07 -6.72 -0.64
N ALA A 60 13.95 -6.10 -1.40
CA ALA A 60 13.69 -4.87 -2.13
C ALA A 60 14.37 -4.92 -3.49
N GLY A 61 13.82 -4.17 -4.43
CA GLY A 61 14.32 -4.13 -5.80
C GLY A 61 13.45 -3.24 -6.66
N THR A 62 13.34 -3.60 -7.93
CA THR A 62 12.64 -2.83 -8.93
C THR A 62 11.67 -3.75 -9.67
N TYR A 63 10.44 -3.31 -9.88
CA TYR A 63 9.45 -4.03 -10.68
C TYR A 63 8.87 -3.08 -11.74
N ARG A 64 9.04 -3.42 -13.01
CA ARG A 64 8.75 -2.55 -14.17
C ARG A 64 9.39 -1.16 -14.03
N GLY A 65 10.65 -1.10 -13.60
CA GLY A 65 11.36 0.17 -13.35
C GLY A 65 10.96 0.92 -12.07
N ARG A 66 9.96 0.43 -11.31
CA ARG A 66 9.43 1.07 -10.10
C ARG A 66 10.04 0.45 -8.84
N PRO A 67 10.61 1.25 -7.90
CA PRO A 67 11.12 0.72 -6.64
C PRO A 67 10.03 0.02 -5.81
N VAL A 68 10.36 -1.16 -5.31
CA VAL A 68 9.46 -2.02 -4.53
C VAL A 68 10.17 -2.62 -3.32
N SER A 69 9.40 -2.92 -2.29
CA SER A 69 9.87 -3.75 -1.18
C SER A 69 8.76 -4.65 -0.65
N VAL A 70 9.16 -5.83 -0.19
CA VAL A 70 8.30 -6.85 0.41
C VAL A 70 8.89 -7.16 1.78
N SER A 71 8.07 -7.15 2.82
CA SER A 71 8.49 -7.41 4.19
C SER A 71 7.50 -8.33 4.89
N PHE A 72 8.03 -9.34 5.59
CA PHE A 72 7.28 -10.17 6.53
C PHE A 72 7.52 -9.70 7.95
N HIS A 73 6.45 -9.63 8.72
CA HIS A 73 6.44 -9.17 10.10
C HIS A 73 5.94 -10.27 11.04
N ARG A 74 6.35 -10.18 12.31
CA ARG A 74 5.79 -11.05 13.35
C ARG A 74 4.30 -10.80 13.52
N GLY A 75 3.52 -11.87 13.67
CA GLY A 75 2.07 -11.78 13.73
C GLY A 75 1.38 -12.02 12.40
N SER A 76 2.02 -12.75 11.47
CA SER A 76 1.43 -13.16 10.19
C SER A 76 1.08 -12.00 9.26
N GLU A 77 1.86 -10.93 9.30
CA GLU A 77 1.66 -9.72 8.51
C GLU A 77 2.68 -9.60 7.35
N LEU A 78 2.17 -9.42 6.14
CA LEU A 78 2.91 -9.16 4.91
C LEU A 78 2.65 -7.73 4.45
N THR A 79 3.73 -6.97 4.27
CA THR A 79 3.72 -5.63 3.70
C THR A 79 4.36 -5.63 2.32
N ILE A 80 3.63 -5.12 1.32
CA ILE A 80 4.16 -4.83 -0.01
C ILE A 80 4.10 -3.32 -0.20
N SER A 81 5.25 -2.71 -0.46
CA SER A 81 5.38 -1.28 -0.69
C SER A 81 5.92 -1.02 -2.09
N ILE A 82 5.31 -0.07 -2.77
CA ILE A 82 5.71 0.38 -4.09
C ILE A 82 5.81 1.90 -4.13
N ARG A 83 6.81 2.42 -4.83
CA ARG A 83 6.90 3.87 -5.06
C ARG A 83 5.67 4.32 -5.84
N SER A 84 5.01 5.39 -5.39
CA SER A 84 3.94 6.08 -6.13
C SER A 84 4.24 7.57 -6.16
N SER A 85 4.20 8.17 -7.34
CA SER A 85 4.48 9.60 -7.57
C SER A 85 3.23 10.47 -7.41
N ALA A 86 2.05 9.85 -7.28
CA ALA A 86 0.80 10.55 -7.03
C ALA A 86 0.90 11.34 -5.70
N PRO A 87 0.61 12.65 -5.68
CA PRO A 87 0.68 13.48 -4.48
C PRO A 87 -0.55 13.27 -3.56
N CYS A 88 -1.08 12.05 -3.51
CA CYS A 88 -2.34 11.74 -2.87
C CYS A 88 -2.19 11.05 -1.53
N LEU A 89 -3.03 11.48 -0.59
CA LEU A 89 -3.17 10.86 0.72
C LEU A 89 -4.51 10.15 0.79
N PHE A 90 -4.49 8.83 0.76
CA PHE A 90 -5.67 8.04 1.07
C PHE A 90 -5.33 6.81 1.89
N ARG A 91 -6.37 6.29 2.52
CA ARG A 91 -6.33 5.12 3.37
C ARG A 91 -7.58 4.29 3.14
N ILE A 92 -7.38 3.01 2.87
CA ILE A 92 -8.44 2.01 2.81
C ILE A 92 -8.17 1.01 3.92
N VAL A 93 -9.14 0.78 4.79
CA VAL A 93 -9.01 -0.18 5.90
C VAL A 93 -10.28 -1.02 6.03
N ARG A 94 -10.17 -2.17 6.68
CA ARG A 94 -11.36 -3.00 7.02
C ARG A 94 -12.41 -2.15 7.75
N ASN A 95 -13.66 -2.43 7.44
CA ASN A 95 -14.82 -1.75 8.01
C ASN A 95 -15.12 -2.23 9.45
N THR A 96 -14.23 -1.89 10.38
CA THR A 96 -14.36 -2.19 11.81
C THR A 96 -15.06 -1.05 12.55
N LEU A 97 -15.55 -1.32 13.77
CA LEU A 97 -16.15 -0.28 14.62
C LEU A 97 -15.18 0.90 14.85
N GLY A 98 -13.89 0.62 15.12
CA GLY A 98 -12.87 1.65 15.29
C GLY A 98 -12.69 2.53 14.04
N ALA A 99 -12.69 1.92 12.85
CA ALA A 99 -12.60 2.66 11.60
C ALA A 99 -13.83 3.53 11.31
N ARG A 100 -15.01 3.09 11.76
CA ARG A 100 -16.28 3.85 11.63
C ARG A 100 -16.36 5.04 12.58
N LEU A 101 -15.83 4.92 13.80
CA LEU A 101 -15.88 5.96 14.83
C LEU A 101 -14.97 7.18 14.56
N ASN A 102 -14.47 7.33 13.33
CA ASN A 102 -13.71 8.48 12.86
C ASN A 102 -12.39 8.72 13.60
N ILE A 103 -11.83 7.69 14.24
CA ILE A 103 -10.45 7.70 14.76
C ILE A 103 -9.45 7.92 13.60
N LEU A 104 -9.87 7.52 12.40
CA LEU A 104 -9.17 7.73 11.15
C LEU A 104 -9.47 9.14 10.61
N GLY A 105 -8.45 9.99 10.53
CA GLY A 105 -8.55 11.30 9.88
C GLY A 105 -8.92 11.21 8.39
N GLY A 106 -9.44 12.31 7.84
CA GLY A 106 -9.80 12.44 6.43
C GLY A 106 -11.30 12.27 6.13
N ARG A 107 -11.69 12.67 4.92
CA ARG A 107 -13.06 12.58 4.42
C ARG A 107 -13.36 11.17 3.91
N ARG A 108 -14.54 10.64 4.22
CA ARG A 108 -14.98 9.33 3.72
C ARG A 108 -15.41 9.43 2.25
N VAL A 109 -15.00 8.45 1.46
CA VAL A 109 -15.38 8.26 0.06
C VAL A 109 -16.04 6.88 -0.09
N LEU A 110 -16.95 6.74 -1.05
CA LEU A 110 -17.61 5.49 -1.40
C LEU A 110 -17.14 5.02 -2.78
N SER A 111 -16.97 3.72 -2.95
CA SER A 111 -16.55 3.12 -4.23
C SER A 111 -17.69 2.81 -5.19
N GLU A 112 -18.94 2.98 -4.74
CA GLU A 112 -20.18 2.57 -5.43
C GLU A 112 -20.37 1.06 -5.60
N ASP A 113 -19.40 0.25 -5.17
CA ASP A 113 -19.56 -1.18 -4.96
C ASP A 113 -20.00 -1.45 -3.52
N GLN A 114 -21.27 -1.88 -3.37
CA GLN A 114 -21.85 -2.15 -2.05
C GLN A 114 -21.11 -3.25 -1.28
N VAL A 115 -20.56 -4.26 -1.95
CA VAL A 115 -19.83 -5.35 -1.29
C VAL A 115 -18.49 -4.84 -0.77
N PHE A 116 -17.82 -4.01 -1.56
CA PHE A 116 -16.58 -3.37 -1.15
C PHE A 116 -16.81 -2.39 0.02
N ASP A 117 -17.79 -1.48 -0.10
CA ASP A 117 -18.09 -0.45 0.90
C ASP A 117 -18.64 -1.03 2.24
N GLN A 118 -19.18 -2.25 2.22
CA GLN A 118 -19.50 -3.00 3.42
C GLN A 118 -18.27 -3.57 4.10
N SER A 119 -17.25 -3.94 3.33
CA SER A 119 -16.04 -4.62 3.82
C SER A 119 -14.92 -3.65 4.19
N PHE A 120 -14.86 -2.48 3.53
CA PHE A 120 -13.80 -1.49 3.67
C PHE A 120 -14.34 -0.07 3.84
N ILE A 121 -13.51 0.79 4.43
CA ILE A 121 -13.73 2.24 4.51
C ILE A 121 -12.58 2.92 3.78
N ILE A 122 -12.93 3.77 2.80
CA ILE A 122 -12.00 4.65 2.10
C ILE A 122 -12.02 6.02 2.78
N ARG A 123 -10.84 6.53 3.10
CA ARG A 123 -10.59 7.87 3.63
C ARG A 123 -9.59 8.58 2.76
N VAL A 124 -9.90 9.80 2.38
CA VAL A 124 -9.03 10.68 1.60
C VAL A 124 -8.73 11.92 2.41
N SER A 125 -7.46 12.34 2.39
CA SER A 125 -7.00 13.58 3.01
C SER A 125 -6.39 14.49 1.95
N GLY A 126 -6.52 15.80 2.13
CA GLY A 126 -6.07 16.79 1.15
C GLY A 126 -7.07 17.02 0.00
N GLY A 127 -6.67 17.89 -0.93
CA GLY A 127 -7.52 18.40 -2.02
C GLY A 127 -7.44 17.63 -3.34
N CYS A 128 -6.99 16.37 -3.34
CA CYS A 128 -6.65 15.65 -4.58
C CYS A 128 -7.85 15.13 -5.41
N GLY A 129 -9.10 15.45 -5.03
CA GLY A 129 -10.28 15.09 -5.85
C GLY A 129 -10.48 13.59 -6.12
N LEU A 130 -10.04 12.71 -5.22
CA LEU A 130 -10.04 11.25 -5.46
C LEU A 130 -11.42 10.56 -5.41
N ASP A 131 -12.51 11.29 -5.20
CA ASP A 131 -13.85 10.69 -5.17
C ASP A 131 -14.17 9.97 -6.47
N SER A 132 -14.02 10.69 -7.58
CA SER A 132 -14.27 10.16 -8.91
C SER A 132 -13.35 9.01 -9.25
N PHE A 133 -12.10 9.03 -8.75
CA PHE A 133 -11.16 7.92 -8.89
C PHE A 133 -11.71 6.64 -8.25
N PHE A 134 -12.16 6.69 -6.99
CA PHE A 134 -12.66 5.51 -6.30
C PHE A 134 -14.02 5.02 -6.81
N GLN A 135 -14.78 5.86 -7.51
CA GLN A 135 -16.05 5.50 -8.15
C GLN A 135 -15.86 4.82 -9.52
N ARG A 136 -14.64 4.78 -10.07
CA ARG A 136 -14.40 4.09 -11.34
C ARG A 136 -14.44 2.57 -11.17
N SER A 137 -15.14 1.89 -12.07
CA SER A 137 -15.28 0.44 -12.05
C SER A 137 -13.97 -0.32 -12.26
N ASP A 138 -13.03 0.24 -13.04
CA ASP A 138 -11.70 -0.35 -13.23
C ASP A 138 -10.87 -0.30 -11.94
N VAL A 139 -10.90 0.81 -11.21
CA VAL A 139 -10.23 0.96 -9.91
C VAL A 139 -10.79 -0.05 -8.91
N THR A 140 -12.11 -0.18 -8.81
CA THR A 140 -12.75 -1.18 -7.94
C THR A 140 -12.36 -2.61 -8.33
N SER A 141 -12.28 -2.93 -9.62
CA SER A 141 -11.81 -4.24 -10.10
C SER A 141 -10.36 -4.52 -9.69
N VAL A 142 -9.46 -3.54 -9.81
CA VAL A 142 -8.06 -3.68 -9.37
C VAL A 142 -7.97 -3.84 -7.86
N MET A 143 -8.73 -3.06 -7.09
CA MET A 143 -8.79 -3.19 -5.62
C MET A 143 -9.29 -4.57 -5.18
N ASN A 144 -10.27 -5.14 -5.89
CA ASN A 144 -10.73 -6.50 -5.65
C ASN A 144 -9.63 -7.55 -5.91
N GLY A 145 -8.72 -7.31 -6.86
CA GLY A 145 -7.54 -8.15 -7.08
C GLY A 145 -6.54 -8.15 -5.92
N LEU A 146 -6.55 -7.13 -5.05
CA LEU A 146 -5.70 -7.05 -3.86
C LEU A 146 -6.27 -7.83 -2.66
N MET A 147 -7.50 -8.33 -2.76
CA MET A 147 -8.15 -9.06 -1.69
C MET A 147 -7.55 -10.46 -1.47
N PRO A 148 -7.45 -10.93 -0.21
CA PRO A 148 -7.72 -10.20 1.03
C PRO A 148 -6.57 -9.26 1.42
N PHE A 149 -6.90 -8.11 2.01
CA PHE A 149 -5.96 -7.22 2.71
C PHE A 149 -6.66 -6.61 3.94
N TYR A 150 -5.91 -5.96 4.83
CA TYR A 150 -6.52 -5.19 5.93
C TYR A 150 -6.28 -3.69 5.81
N SER A 151 -5.17 -3.27 5.21
CA SER A 151 -4.99 -1.85 4.86
C SER A 151 -4.26 -1.64 3.55
N LEU A 152 -4.67 -0.59 2.84
CA LEU A 152 -3.97 -0.03 1.70
C LEU A 152 -3.84 1.47 1.95
N ASN A 153 -2.60 1.97 2.01
CA ASN A 153 -2.32 3.37 2.31
C ASN A 153 -1.51 3.97 1.17
N SER A 154 -1.90 5.14 0.71
CA SER A 154 -1.10 5.95 -0.23
C SER A 154 -0.66 7.23 0.46
N LYS A 155 0.61 7.56 0.29
CA LYS A 155 1.22 8.83 0.63
C LYS A 155 2.12 9.28 -0.52
N PRO A 156 2.45 10.57 -0.64
CA PRO A 156 3.43 11.02 -1.61
C PRO A 156 4.72 10.19 -1.52
N GLY A 157 5.10 9.58 -2.64
CA GLY A 157 6.28 8.72 -2.75
C GLY A 157 6.05 7.23 -2.46
N SER A 158 4.89 6.80 -1.94
CA SER A 158 4.70 5.41 -1.51
C SER A 158 3.23 4.96 -1.46
N MET A 159 2.96 3.77 -1.97
CA MET A 159 1.73 3.03 -1.76
C MET A 159 2.05 1.70 -1.07
N VAL A 160 1.38 1.44 0.04
CA VAL A 160 1.67 0.32 0.94
C VAL A 160 0.43 -0.53 1.14
N LEU A 161 0.49 -1.78 0.69
CA LEU A 161 -0.48 -2.82 0.94
C LEU A 161 -0.04 -3.65 2.14
N ALA A 162 -0.97 -3.91 3.04
CA ALA A 162 -0.76 -4.69 4.24
C ALA A 162 -1.83 -5.80 4.33
N SER A 163 -1.38 -7.05 4.41
CA SER A 163 -2.22 -8.25 4.30
C SER A 163 -1.73 -9.37 5.21
N ASP A 164 -2.64 -10.28 5.54
CA ASP A 164 -2.29 -11.48 6.30
C ASP A 164 -1.52 -12.48 5.41
N PHE A 165 -0.58 -13.23 5.98
CA PHE A 165 0.05 -14.36 5.33
C PHE A 165 0.16 -15.56 6.27
N ASP A 166 0.18 -16.77 5.69
CA ASP A 166 0.46 -18.00 6.42
C ASP A 166 1.86 -18.50 6.03
N GLU A 167 2.73 -18.65 7.04
CA GLU A 167 4.11 -19.10 6.88
C GLU A 167 4.24 -20.46 6.17
N TYR A 168 3.24 -21.33 6.30
CA TYR A 168 3.25 -22.68 5.73
C TYR A 168 2.75 -22.70 4.28
N THR A 169 1.84 -21.81 3.92
CA THR A 169 1.19 -21.82 2.60
C THR A 169 1.60 -20.67 1.70
N VAL A 170 2.36 -19.68 2.19
CA VAL A 170 2.79 -18.54 1.39
C VAL A 170 3.62 -19.00 0.20
N ARG A 171 3.31 -18.44 -0.96
CA ARG A 171 3.98 -18.75 -2.21
C ARG A 171 4.43 -17.47 -2.94
N PRO A 172 5.54 -17.51 -3.69
CA PRO A 172 6.03 -16.36 -4.44
C PRO A 172 5.02 -15.81 -5.45
N ASP A 173 4.28 -16.67 -6.16
CA ASP A 173 3.27 -16.28 -7.17
C ASP A 173 2.18 -15.39 -6.59
N GLN A 174 1.80 -15.62 -5.33
CA GLN A 174 0.80 -14.81 -4.64
C GLN A 174 1.33 -13.41 -4.33
N ILE A 175 2.62 -13.30 -3.99
CA ILE A 175 3.26 -12.02 -3.67
C ILE A 175 3.50 -11.22 -4.95
N THR A 176 3.99 -11.88 -6.01
CA THR A 176 4.25 -11.23 -7.30
C THR A 176 2.94 -10.81 -7.98
N GLY A 177 1.88 -11.60 -7.91
CA GLY A 177 0.56 -11.20 -8.41
C GLY A 177 -0.03 -9.98 -7.67
N ARG A 178 0.13 -9.92 -6.34
CA ARG A 178 -0.24 -8.74 -5.54
C ARG A 178 0.60 -7.53 -5.89
N LEU A 179 1.90 -7.72 -6.11
CA LEU A 179 2.81 -6.66 -6.53
C LEU A 179 2.41 -6.08 -7.88
N GLU A 180 2.08 -6.94 -8.85
CA GLU A 180 1.59 -6.52 -10.18
C GLU A 180 0.30 -5.71 -10.07
N THR A 181 -0.66 -6.20 -9.28
CA THR A 181 -1.94 -5.52 -9.07
C THR A 181 -1.75 -4.16 -8.37
N LEU A 182 -0.83 -4.09 -7.39
CA LEU A 182 -0.50 -2.86 -6.69
C LEU A 182 0.20 -1.85 -7.60
N ALA A 183 1.06 -2.33 -8.51
CA ALA A 183 1.70 -1.51 -9.52
C ALA A 183 0.69 -0.91 -10.49
N ALA A 184 -0.25 -1.73 -11.00
CA ALA A 184 -1.33 -1.26 -11.86
C ALA A 184 -2.17 -0.18 -11.15
N LEU A 185 -2.51 -0.37 -9.87
CA LEU A 185 -3.24 0.62 -9.09
C LEU A 185 -2.46 1.95 -8.93
N ALA A 186 -1.15 1.86 -8.71
CA ALA A 186 -0.30 3.05 -8.64
C ALA A 186 -0.25 3.80 -9.97
N ASP A 187 -0.16 3.09 -11.09
CA ASP A 187 -0.19 3.68 -12.43
C ASP A 187 -1.53 4.39 -12.69
N THR A 188 -2.66 3.74 -12.39
CA THR A 188 -4.00 4.34 -12.55
C THR A 188 -4.20 5.57 -11.66
N LEU A 189 -3.64 5.55 -10.45
CA LEU A 189 -3.69 6.70 -9.55
C LEU A 189 -2.87 7.87 -10.10
N GLU A 190 -1.65 7.60 -10.58
CA GLU A 190 -0.79 8.63 -11.17
C GLU A 190 -1.43 9.29 -12.39
N GLU A 191 -2.03 8.49 -13.29
CA GLU A 191 -2.79 8.98 -14.43
C GLU A 191 -3.96 9.87 -13.99
N ALA A 192 -4.79 9.41 -13.05
CA ALA A 192 -5.92 10.17 -12.55
C ALA A 192 -5.48 11.52 -11.92
N THR A 193 -4.36 11.52 -11.19
CA THR A 193 -3.85 12.75 -10.60
C THR A 193 -3.28 13.72 -11.63
N ALA A 194 -2.61 13.23 -12.66
CA ALA A 194 -2.10 14.05 -13.76
C ALA A 194 -3.26 14.74 -14.50
N ASP A 195 -4.35 14.01 -14.75
CA ASP A 195 -5.56 14.54 -15.38
C ASP A 195 -6.25 15.61 -14.53
N SER A 196 -6.38 15.39 -13.21
CA SER A 196 -6.96 16.39 -12.30
C SER A 196 -6.13 17.67 -12.24
N ILE A 197 -4.80 17.55 -12.26
CA ILE A 197 -3.89 18.71 -12.32
C ILE A 197 -4.06 19.44 -13.66
N ALA A 198 -4.10 18.71 -14.77
CA ALA A 198 -4.25 19.30 -16.11
C ALA A 198 -5.59 20.03 -16.32
N ARG A 199 -6.65 19.57 -15.67
CA ARG A 199 -7.99 20.18 -15.75
C ARG A 199 -8.18 21.41 -14.86
N GLY A 200 -7.21 21.73 -14.00
CA GLY A 200 -7.30 22.91 -13.12
C GLY A 200 -8.29 22.77 -11.95
N ASP A 201 -8.83 21.57 -11.71
CA ASP A 201 -9.66 21.28 -10.52
C ASP A 201 -8.81 21.20 -9.23
N GLY A 202 -7.49 21.22 -9.37
CA GLY A 202 -6.51 21.37 -8.29
C GLY A 202 -6.36 22.83 -7.84
N GLY A 203 -7.38 23.37 -7.18
CA GLY A 203 -7.25 24.65 -6.47
C GLY A 203 -6.22 24.53 -5.34
N VAL A 204 -4.99 25.00 -5.57
CA VAL A 204 -4.31 26.10 -4.88
C VAL A 204 -3.04 26.41 -5.71
N LEU A 205 -3.11 27.45 -6.53
CA LEU A 205 -1.91 28.21 -6.91
C LEU A 205 -1.52 28.99 -5.66
N ILE A 206 -0.44 28.58 -4.98
CA ILE A 206 0.26 29.50 -4.07
C ILE A 206 0.97 30.49 -4.99
N SER A 207 0.26 31.55 -5.38
CA SER A 207 0.89 32.75 -5.88
C SER A 207 1.29 33.57 -4.66
N ASP A 208 2.53 33.39 -4.22
CA ASP A 208 3.20 34.40 -3.41
C ASP A 208 3.66 35.52 -4.36
N ALA A 209 2.79 36.51 -4.51
CA ALA A 209 3.17 37.86 -4.86
C ALA A 209 3.23 38.65 -3.55
N GLU A 210 4.46 38.88 -3.05
CA GLU A 210 5.02 40.18 -2.63
C GLU A 210 6.42 39.98 -2.04
#